data_AF-A0A926B5A7-F1
#
_entry.id   AF-A0A926B5A7-F1
#
_cell.length_a   1.000
_cell.length_b   1.000
_cell.length_c   1.000
_cell.angle_alpha   90.00
_cell.angle_beta   90.00
_cell.angle_gamma   90.00
#
_symmetry.space_group_name_H-M   'P 1'
#
loop_
_entity.id
_entity.type
_entity.pdbx_description
1 polymer ?
#
loop_
_entity_poly.entity_id
_entity_poly.type
_entity_poly.pdbx_seq_one_letter_code
_entity_poly.pdbx_strand_id
1 'polypeptide(L)'
;MSPDDEAHTHDDHSNVGLTEPSSPGRTRSTIVPVALFLLTFLTTTASGAIQQHPAADFPWWQLLFPVAAIRPISDGLTYSVPLMLILLCHEFGHYFVARAHRVQASLPHFIPLPPLLGFGTMGAVIGMRQVTGDRRKLIDIGAAGPLAGLVVAVAAIIYGLSLSPIVPLSPGVWIEGNSILYGLLKFATKGAWLPGAADDVLLHPIARAG
;
A
#
# COMPACT_ATOMS: atom_id res chain seq x y z
N MET A 1 51.72 56.07 -37.96
CA MET A 1 50.49 55.31 -37.68
C MET A 1 50.94 53.91 -37.26
N SER A 2 51.05 53.49 -36.00
CA SER A 2 50.84 54.05 -34.66
C SER A 2 51.90 53.43 -33.73
N PRO A 3 52.18 54.03 -32.57
CA PRO A 3 53.03 53.50 -31.49
C PRO A 3 52.21 52.69 -30.46
N ASP A 4 52.91 52.13 -29.46
CA ASP A 4 52.40 51.58 -28.19
C ASP A 4 51.75 50.17 -28.31
N ASP A 5 51.87 49.19 -27.41
CA ASP A 5 52.07 49.22 -25.97
C ASP A 5 52.39 47.80 -25.43
N GLU A 6 53.06 47.79 -24.28
CA GLU A 6 52.89 46.89 -23.12
C GLU A 6 53.20 45.37 -23.17
N ALA A 7 54.16 45.04 -22.31
CA ALA A 7 54.30 43.76 -21.64
C ALA A 7 53.05 43.41 -20.82
N HIS A 8 52.56 42.17 -20.93
CA HIS A 8 51.74 41.56 -19.90
C HIS A 8 52.10 40.09 -19.70
N THR A 9 52.70 39.83 -18.56
CA THR A 9 52.69 38.58 -17.81
C THR A 9 51.25 38.11 -17.58
N HIS A 10 50.97 36.80 -17.67
CA HIS A 10 50.34 36.03 -16.57
C HIS A 10 49.99 34.60 -17.01
N ASP A 11 50.53 33.67 -16.22
CA ASP A 11 49.94 32.44 -15.70
C ASP A 11 49.50 31.32 -16.67
N ASP A 12 50.40 30.36 -16.75
CA ASP A 12 50.12 28.92 -16.85
C ASP A 12 49.10 28.50 -15.78
N HIS A 13 47.82 28.69 -16.07
CA HIS A 13 46.75 27.99 -15.38
C HIS A 13 46.71 26.55 -15.90
N SER A 14 47.62 25.76 -15.34
CA SER A 14 47.37 24.36 -15.01
C SER A 14 45.88 24.19 -14.70
N ASN A 15 45.19 23.47 -15.59
CA ASN A 15 43.79 23.12 -15.42
C ASN A 15 43.75 22.06 -14.31
N VAL A 16 43.91 22.53 -13.07
CA VAL A 16 43.77 21.77 -11.85
C VAL A 16 42.36 21.20 -11.90
N GLY A 17 42.29 19.89 -12.14
CA GLY A 17 41.05 19.15 -12.09
C GLY A 17 40.36 19.46 -10.77
N LEU A 18 39.32 20.27 -10.84
CA LEU A 18 38.31 20.36 -9.79
C LEU A 18 37.64 18.99 -9.78
N THR A 19 38.24 18.05 -9.03
CA THR A 19 37.51 16.90 -8.52
C THR A 19 36.39 17.50 -7.70
N GLU A 20 35.20 17.61 -8.30
CA GLU A 20 34.01 17.91 -7.53
C GLU A 20 33.99 16.92 -6.35
N PRO A 21 33.85 17.41 -5.10
CA PRO A 21 33.75 16.52 -3.97
C PRO A 21 32.58 15.58 -4.25
N SER A 22 32.89 14.30 -4.41
CA SER A 22 31.88 13.25 -4.54
C SER A 22 30.92 13.43 -3.36
N SER A 23 29.71 13.89 -3.67
CA SER A 23 28.65 14.06 -2.69
C SER A 23 28.62 12.80 -1.81
N PRO A 24 28.72 12.93 -0.47
CA PRO A 24 28.73 11.76 0.40
C PRO A 24 27.45 11.00 0.11
N GLY A 25 27.61 9.79 -0.44
CA GLY A 25 26.50 8.94 -0.85
C GLY A 25 25.57 8.77 0.33
N ARG A 26 24.45 9.52 0.32
CA ARG A 26 23.44 9.46 1.36
C ARG A 26 23.02 8.01 1.49
N THR A 27 23.47 7.36 2.56
CA THR A 27 23.10 5.97 2.85
C THR A 27 21.58 5.91 2.77
N ARG A 28 21.05 5.04 1.91
CA ARG A 28 19.61 4.84 1.81
C ARG A 28 19.18 4.23 3.13
N SER A 29 18.71 5.05 4.06
CA SER A 29 18.24 4.59 5.36
C SER A 29 16.97 3.77 5.16
N THR A 30 17.10 2.44 5.21
CA THR A 30 15.96 1.49 5.15
C THR A 30 15.07 1.60 6.40
N ILE A 31 15.52 2.31 7.43
CA ILE A 31 14.77 2.53 8.68
C ILE A 31 13.43 3.23 8.40
N VAL A 32 13.41 4.22 7.50
CA VAL A 32 12.18 4.99 7.23
C VAL A 32 11.08 4.12 6.59
N PRO A 33 11.33 3.39 5.48
CA PRO A 33 10.33 2.47 4.93
C PRO A 33 9.84 1.41 5.92
N VAL A 34 10.74 0.84 6.72
CA VAL A 34 10.39 -0.19 7.71
C VAL A 34 9.54 0.41 8.83
N ALA A 35 9.91 1.57 9.36
CA ALA A 35 9.13 2.25 10.39
C ALA A 35 7.72 2.62 9.88
N LEU A 36 7.62 3.11 8.65
CA LEU A 36 6.34 3.41 8.02
C LEU A 36 5.49 2.16 7.81
N PHE A 37 6.08 1.06 7.34
CA PHE A 37 5.40 -0.22 7.20
C PHE A 37 4.84 -0.71 8.54
N LEU A 38 5.64 -0.69 9.61
CA LEU A 38 5.22 -1.12 10.94
C LEU A 38 4.12 -0.21 11.50
N LEU A 39 4.23 1.10 11.28
CA LEU A 39 3.20 2.05 11.69
C LEU A 39 1.90 1.82 10.93
N THR A 40 1.95 1.58 9.62
CA THR A 40 0.77 1.25 8.81
C THR A 40 0.15 -0.09 9.20
N PHE A 41 0.98 -1.09 9.51
CA PHE A 41 0.49 -2.36 10.02
C PHE A 41 -0.26 -2.19 11.35
N LEU A 42 0.25 -1.35 12.25
CA LEU A 42 -0.40 -1.03 13.51
C LEU A 42 -1.74 -0.30 13.29
N THR A 43 -1.76 0.72 12.43
CA THR A 43 -2.98 1.51 12.20
C THR A 43 -4.07 0.72 11.48
N THR A 44 -3.69 -0.13 10.51
CA THR A 44 -4.63 -1.04 9.83
C THR A 44 -5.16 -2.12 10.76
N THR A 45 -4.34 -2.67 11.65
CA THR A 45 -4.78 -3.65 12.67
C THR A 45 -5.78 -3.01 13.63
N ALA A 46 -5.49 -1.80 14.12
CA ALA A 46 -6.42 -1.06 14.97
C ALA A 46 -7.73 -0.73 14.23
N SER A 47 -7.66 -0.34 12.95
CA SER A 47 -8.86 -0.09 12.13
C SER A 47 -9.70 -1.37 11.98
N GLY A 48 -9.07 -2.51 11.72
CA GLY A 48 -9.75 -3.81 11.62
C GLY A 48 -10.45 -4.23 12.92
N ALA A 49 -9.83 -3.96 14.07
CA ALA A 49 -10.40 -4.24 15.39
C ALA A 49 -11.64 -3.35 15.66
N ILE A 50 -11.54 -2.05 15.38
CA ILE A 50 -12.65 -1.09 15.52
C ILE A 50 -13.82 -1.48 14.62
N GLN A 51 -13.54 -1.87 13.38
CA GLN A 51 -14.56 -2.27 12.40
C GLN A 51 -15.35 -3.53 12.81
N GLN A 52 -14.75 -4.41 13.61
CA GLN A 52 -15.40 -5.64 14.12
C GLN A 52 -16.16 -5.41 15.41
N HIS A 53 -15.80 -4.38 16.18
CA HIS A 53 -16.40 -4.08 17.48
C HIS A 53 -16.76 -2.58 17.59
N PRO A 54 -17.72 -2.08 16.80
CA PRO A 54 -17.96 -0.63 16.66
C PRO A 54 -18.45 0.07 17.93
N ALA A 55 -18.97 -0.69 18.90
CA ALA A 55 -19.52 -0.21 20.16
C ALA A 55 -18.61 -0.48 21.37
N ALA A 56 -17.48 -1.16 21.18
CA ALA A 56 -16.48 -1.22 22.23
C ALA A 56 -15.76 0.13 22.24
N ASP A 57 -15.88 0.87 23.35
CA ASP A 57 -14.97 1.96 23.65
C ASP A 57 -13.56 1.37 23.60
N PHE A 58 -12.85 1.58 22.48
CA PHE A 58 -11.45 1.22 22.30
C PHE A 58 -10.58 2.44 22.55
N PRO A 59 -10.34 2.80 23.81
CA PRO A 59 -9.39 3.85 24.10
C PRO A 59 -7.99 3.39 23.68
N TRP A 60 -7.29 4.30 23.03
CA TRP A 60 -5.91 4.15 22.55
C TRP A 60 -4.94 3.62 23.62
N TRP A 61 -5.23 3.83 24.92
CA TRP A 61 -4.41 3.33 26.01
C TRP A 61 -4.50 1.81 26.20
N GLN A 62 -5.52 1.11 25.68
CA GLN A 62 -5.55 -0.36 25.74
C GLN A 62 -4.44 -1.00 24.91
N LEU A 63 -3.91 -0.33 23.89
CA LEU A 63 -2.71 -0.76 23.16
C LEU A 63 -1.44 -0.79 24.04
N LEU A 64 -1.44 -0.07 25.17
CA LEU A 64 -0.34 -0.05 26.13
C LEU A 64 -0.40 -1.22 27.14
N PHE A 65 -1.52 -1.93 27.23
CA PHE A 65 -1.74 -3.04 28.16
C PHE A 65 -1.91 -4.37 27.39
N PRO A 66 -0.81 -5.11 27.16
CA PRO A 66 -0.78 -6.20 26.18
C PRO A 66 -1.85 -7.26 26.40
N VAL A 67 -2.20 -7.60 27.64
CA VAL A 67 -3.18 -8.64 27.99
C VAL A 67 -4.63 -8.28 27.65
N ALA A 68 -5.04 -7.02 27.81
CA ALA A 68 -6.37 -6.56 27.39
C ALA A 68 -6.45 -6.35 25.87
N ALA A 69 -5.30 -6.13 25.22
CA ALA A 69 -5.19 -5.91 23.78
C ALA A 69 -5.15 -7.20 22.94
N ILE A 70 -4.93 -8.39 23.53
CA ILE A 70 -4.72 -9.63 22.74
C ILE A 70 -5.92 -9.97 21.83
N ARG A 71 -7.15 -9.97 22.37
CA ARG A 71 -8.36 -10.29 21.58
C ARG A 71 -8.66 -9.23 20.50
N PRO A 72 -8.63 -7.92 20.81
CA PRO A 72 -8.81 -6.89 19.78
C PRO A 72 -7.73 -6.95 18.68
N ILE A 73 -6.47 -7.23 19.05
CA ILE A 73 -5.38 -7.34 18.08
C ILE A 73 -5.57 -8.56 17.19
N SER A 74 -5.92 -9.74 17.74
CA SER A 74 -6.14 -10.94 16.92
C SER A 74 -7.25 -10.74 15.89
N ASP A 75 -8.32 -10.07 16.29
CA ASP A 75 -9.45 -9.75 15.42
C ASP A 75 -9.00 -8.77 14.34
N GLY A 76 -8.28 -7.71 14.69
CA GLY A 76 -7.70 -6.76 13.74
C GLY A 76 -6.73 -7.39 12.73
N LEU A 77 -5.96 -8.41 13.13
CA LEU A 77 -5.01 -9.11 12.26
C LEU A 77 -5.71 -9.85 11.10
N THR A 78 -6.93 -10.35 11.31
CA THR A 78 -7.70 -11.00 10.24
C THR A 78 -8.06 -10.05 9.09
N TYR A 79 -8.01 -8.74 9.33
CA TYR A 79 -8.18 -7.71 8.31
C TYR A 79 -6.83 -7.14 7.83
N SER A 80 -5.92 -6.78 8.75
CA SER A 80 -4.69 -6.08 8.37
C SER A 80 -3.71 -6.95 7.59
N VAL A 81 -3.60 -8.24 7.91
CA VAL A 81 -2.71 -9.17 7.18
C VAL A 81 -3.07 -9.26 5.69
N PRO A 82 -4.31 -9.60 5.29
CA PRO A 82 -4.67 -9.64 3.88
C PRO A 82 -4.55 -8.27 3.21
N LEU A 83 -4.97 -7.17 3.87
CA LEU A 83 -4.84 -5.83 3.31
C LEU A 83 -3.37 -5.46 3.02
N MET A 84 -2.50 -5.67 4.00
CA MET A 84 -1.08 -5.37 3.86
C MET A 84 -0.42 -6.26 2.82
N LEU A 85 -0.84 -7.52 2.68
CA LEU A 85 -0.38 -8.41 1.62
C LEU A 85 -0.78 -7.90 0.23
N ILE A 86 -2.02 -7.46 0.06
CA ILE A 86 -2.52 -6.89 -1.20
C ILE A 86 -1.69 -5.66 -1.59
N LEU A 87 -1.51 -4.72 -0.66
CA LEU A 87 -0.73 -3.49 -0.91
C LEU A 87 0.74 -3.80 -1.19
N LEU A 88 1.32 -4.76 -0.46
CA LEU A 88 2.71 -5.17 -0.67
C LEU A 88 2.89 -5.81 -2.06
N CYS A 89 1.99 -6.69 -2.47
CA CYS A 89 1.99 -7.29 -3.81
C CYS A 89 1.74 -6.25 -4.91
N HIS A 90 0.88 -5.25 -4.67
CA HIS A 90 0.64 -4.14 -5.58
C HIS A 90 1.95 -3.35 -5.83
N GLU A 91 2.60 -2.88 -4.77
CA GLU A 91 3.83 -2.10 -4.92
C GLU A 91 5.00 -2.94 -5.44
N PHE A 92 5.09 -4.22 -5.05
CA PHE A 92 6.12 -5.09 -5.61
C PHE A 92 5.87 -5.45 -7.08
N GLY A 93 4.62 -5.49 -7.52
CA GLY A 93 4.28 -5.62 -8.95
C GLY A 93 4.92 -4.50 -9.76
N HIS A 94 4.72 -3.26 -9.32
CA HIS A 94 5.41 -2.10 -9.91
C HIS A 94 6.94 -2.23 -9.84
N TYR A 95 7.48 -2.58 -8.67
CA TYR A 95 8.92 -2.67 -8.44
C TYR A 95 9.61 -3.71 -9.34
N PHE A 96 9.07 -4.92 -9.45
CA PHE A 96 9.68 -5.99 -10.23
C PHE A 96 9.66 -5.69 -11.73
N VAL A 97 8.55 -5.15 -12.25
CA VAL A 97 8.46 -4.77 -13.67
C VAL A 97 9.35 -3.56 -13.97
N ALA A 98 9.41 -2.57 -13.07
CA ALA A 98 10.35 -1.46 -13.19
C ALA A 98 11.80 -1.96 -13.26
N ARG A 99 12.17 -2.90 -12.39
CA ARG A 99 13.51 -3.52 -12.40
C ARG A 99 13.78 -4.31 -13.67
N ALA A 100 12.80 -5.05 -14.19
CA ALA A 100 12.92 -5.78 -15.46
C ALA A 100 13.18 -4.81 -16.64
N HIS A 101 12.55 -3.64 -16.64
CA HIS A 101 12.77 -2.58 -17.62
C HIS A 101 14.03 -1.72 -17.34
N ARG A 102 14.85 -2.08 -16.34
CA ARG A 102 16.05 -1.35 -15.88
C ARG A 102 15.76 0.08 -15.40
N VAL A 103 14.58 0.30 -14.85
CA VAL A 103 14.16 1.56 -14.22
C VAL A 103 14.47 1.51 -12.74
N GLN A 104 15.08 2.58 -12.21
CA GLN A 104 15.41 2.66 -10.78
C GLN A 104 14.16 2.97 -9.95
N ALA A 105 13.68 1.97 -9.22
CA ALA A 105 12.59 2.09 -8.24
C ALA A 105 13.11 2.07 -6.78
N SER A 106 12.42 2.76 -5.89
CA SER A 106 12.61 2.66 -4.44
C SER A 106 11.90 1.43 -3.87
N LEU A 107 12.14 1.15 -2.59
CA LEU A 107 11.27 0.26 -1.82
C LEU A 107 9.90 0.93 -1.58
N PRO A 108 8.85 0.13 -1.29
CA PRO A 108 7.52 0.66 -0.96
C PRO A 108 7.57 1.54 0.29
N HIS A 109 6.95 2.72 0.21
CA HIS A 109 6.73 3.61 1.35
C HIS A 109 5.24 3.60 1.67
N PHE A 110 4.87 3.03 2.81
CA PHE A 110 3.49 2.97 3.27
C PHE A 110 3.07 4.29 3.91
N ILE A 111 1.80 4.66 3.73
CA ILE A 111 1.23 5.90 4.25
C ILE A 111 0.16 5.52 5.30
N PRO A 112 0.49 5.56 6.60
CA PRO A 112 -0.47 5.26 7.65
C PRO A 112 -1.51 6.38 7.76
N LEU A 113 -2.75 6.00 8.07
CA LEU A 113 -3.78 6.93 8.51
C LEU A 113 -4.21 6.60 9.95
N PRO A 114 -4.76 7.57 10.69
CA PRO A 114 -5.44 7.29 11.95
C PRO A 114 -6.45 6.14 11.78
N PRO A 115 -6.53 5.16 12.70
CA PRO A 115 -7.40 3.98 12.58
C PRO A 115 -8.89 4.28 12.38
N LEU A 116 -9.33 5.43 12.89
CA LEU A 116 -10.71 5.94 12.78
C LEU A 116 -11.03 6.52 11.39
N LEU A 117 -10.02 6.68 10.52
CA LEU A 117 -10.17 7.24 9.18
C LEU A 117 -9.95 6.16 8.11
N GLY A 118 -11.00 5.86 7.37
CA GLY A 118 -10.98 4.92 6.24
C GLY A 118 -10.51 3.52 6.64
N PHE A 119 -9.53 2.99 5.91
CA PHE A 119 -9.00 1.63 6.05
C PHE A 119 -7.79 1.52 6.99
N GLY A 120 -7.41 2.60 7.67
CA GLY A 120 -6.18 2.69 8.48
C GLY A 120 -4.90 2.96 7.67
N THR A 121 -5.01 3.20 6.36
CA THR A 121 -3.91 3.54 5.45
C THR A 121 -4.42 4.28 4.21
N MET A 122 -3.57 5.11 3.59
CA MET A 122 -3.79 5.62 2.23
C MET A 122 -3.21 4.70 1.14
N GLY A 123 -2.62 3.58 1.54
CA GLY A 123 -1.88 2.68 0.65
C GLY A 123 -0.36 2.87 0.79
N ALA A 124 0.35 2.48 -0.25
CA ALA A 124 1.79 2.62 -0.34
C ALA A 124 2.16 3.17 -1.71
N VAL A 125 3.38 3.67 -1.84
CA VAL A 125 3.92 4.16 -3.12
C VAL A 125 5.39 3.79 -3.27
N ILE A 126 5.80 3.48 -4.49
CA ILE A 126 7.20 3.46 -4.89
C ILE A 126 7.61 4.77 -5.59
N GLY A 127 8.81 5.26 -5.27
CA GLY A 127 9.44 6.36 -5.99
C GLY A 127 10.25 5.85 -7.18
N MET A 128 10.00 6.39 -8.37
CA MET A 128 10.85 6.17 -9.54
C MET A 128 11.80 7.35 -9.70
N ARG A 129 13.12 7.09 -9.66
CA ARG A 129 14.14 8.17 -9.67
C ARG A 129 14.31 8.83 -11.05
N GLN A 130 13.99 8.10 -12.11
CA GLN A 130 13.97 8.61 -13.48
C GLN A 130 12.73 8.06 -14.18
N VAL A 131 11.85 8.95 -14.65
CA VAL A 131 10.70 8.58 -15.47
C VAL A 131 11.23 8.22 -16.86
N THR A 132 10.98 6.99 -17.32
CA THR A 132 11.39 6.59 -18.66
C THR A 132 10.61 7.37 -19.71
N GLY A 133 11.28 7.87 -20.75
CA GLY A 133 10.61 8.50 -21.90
C GLY A 133 9.79 7.53 -22.77
N ASP A 134 9.92 6.22 -22.53
CA ASP A 134 9.19 5.18 -23.24
C ASP A 134 7.82 4.90 -22.57
N ARG A 135 6.75 5.28 -23.28
CA ARG A 135 5.37 5.10 -22.82
C ARG A 135 4.98 3.64 -22.62
N ARG A 136 5.56 2.71 -23.39
CA ARG A 136 5.24 1.27 -23.24
C ARG A 136 5.69 0.76 -21.89
N LYS A 137 6.92 1.08 -21.50
CA LYS A 137 7.46 0.75 -20.17
C LYS A 137 6.61 1.34 -19.05
N LEU A 138 6.14 2.58 -19.21
CA LEU A 138 5.27 3.21 -18.20
C LEU A 138 3.92 2.50 -18.07
N ILE A 139 3.33 2.06 -19.18
CA ILE A 139 2.08 1.28 -19.17
C ILE A 139 2.31 -0.08 -18.51
N ASP A 140 3.38 -0.78 -18.88
CA ASP A 140 3.70 -2.11 -18.33
C ASP A 140 3.93 -2.02 -16.82
N ILE A 141 4.75 -1.06 -16.37
CA ILE A 141 4.99 -0.81 -14.94
C ILE A 141 3.69 -0.42 -14.25
N GLY A 142 2.93 0.52 -14.83
CA GLY A 142 1.69 1.04 -14.24
C GLY A 142 0.57 -0.01 -14.12
N ALA A 143 0.49 -0.98 -15.04
CA ALA A 143 -0.48 -2.06 -14.98
C ALA A 143 -0.06 -3.18 -14.01
N ALA A 144 1.24 -3.41 -13.83
CA ALA A 144 1.76 -4.52 -13.03
C ALA A 144 1.29 -4.52 -11.58
N GLY A 145 1.27 -3.34 -10.93
CA GLY A 145 0.84 -3.23 -9.53
C GLY A 145 -0.65 -3.56 -9.33
N PRO A 146 -1.57 -2.87 -10.02
CA PRO A 146 -3.00 -3.18 -9.96
C PRO A 146 -3.32 -4.64 -10.27
N LEU A 147 -2.68 -5.24 -11.28
CA LEU A 147 -2.91 -6.65 -11.62
C LEU A 147 -2.40 -7.60 -10.53
N ALA A 148 -1.20 -7.36 -9.99
CA ALA A 148 -0.65 -8.17 -8.90
C ALA A 148 -1.49 -8.06 -7.62
N GLY A 149 -1.91 -6.85 -7.25
CA GLY A 149 -2.80 -6.61 -6.13
C GLY A 149 -4.17 -7.27 -6.31
N LEU A 150 -4.77 -7.16 -7.51
CA LEU A 150 -6.07 -7.75 -7.82
C LEU A 150 -6.07 -9.27 -7.68
N VAL A 151 -5.02 -9.96 -8.12
CA VAL A 151 -4.92 -11.43 -7.98
C VAL A 151 -4.99 -11.84 -6.50
N VAL A 152 -4.26 -11.14 -5.64
CA VAL A 152 -4.25 -11.41 -4.20
C VAL A 152 -5.57 -11.02 -3.55
N ALA A 153 -6.16 -9.89 -3.94
CA ALA A 153 -7.45 -9.43 -3.45
C ALA A 153 -8.56 -10.43 -3.79
N VAL A 154 -8.61 -10.94 -5.03
CA VAL A 154 -9.58 -11.97 -5.44
C VAL A 154 -9.42 -13.24 -4.60
N ALA A 155 -8.18 -13.69 -4.34
CA ALA A 155 -7.94 -14.83 -3.47
C ALA A 155 -8.42 -14.59 -2.04
N ALA A 156 -8.16 -13.40 -1.49
CA ALA A 156 -8.63 -13.00 -0.17
C ALA A 156 -10.17 -12.93 -0.10
N ILE A 157 -10.82 -12.37 -1.12
CA ILE A 157 -12.29 -12.31 -1.22
C ILE A 157 -12.87 -13.72 -1.27
N ILE A 158 -12.37 -14.60 -2.13
CA ILE A 158 -12.88 -15.98 -2.24
C ILE A 158 -12.76 -16.70 -0.88
N TYR A 159 -11.60 -16.60 -0.24
CA TYR A 159 -11.37 -17.21 1.06
C TYR A 159 -12.25 -16.59 2.15
N GLY A 160 -12.32 -15.26 2.23
CA GLY A 160 -13.15 -14.56 3.21
C GLY A 160 -14.65 -14.82 3.01
N LEU A 161 -15.12 -14.86 1.76
CA LEU A 161 -16.50 -15.22 1.44
C LEU A 161 -16.80 -16.65 1.88
N SER A 162 -15.87 -17.60 1.75
CA SER A 162 -16.08 -18.96 2.24
C SER A 162 -16.37 -19.03 3.75
N LEU A 163 -15.79 -18.10 4.53
CA LEU A 163 -15.98 -17.97 5.98
C LEU A 163 -17.19 -17.11 6.35
N SER A 164 -17.71 -16.30 5.43
CA SER A 164 -18.83 -15.41 5.68
C SER A 164 -20.17 -16.14 5.77
N PRO A 165 -20.97 -15.94 6.83
CA PRO A 165 -22.33 -16.46 6.89
C PRO A 165 -23.29 -15.61 6.04
N ILE A 166 -24.36 -16.24 5.53
CA ILE A 166 -25.50 -15.54 4.93
C ILE A 166 -26.48 -15.21 6.04
N VAL A 167 -26.90 -13.95 6.14
CA VAL A 167 -27.79 -13.47 7.20
C VAL A 167 -28.98 -12.72 6.60
N PRO A 168 -30.15 -12.73 7.26
CA PRO A 168 -31.30 -11.95 6.82
C PRO A 168 -31.00 -10.45 6.91
N LEU A 169 -31.40 -9.71 5.88
CA LEU A 169 -31.32 -8.26 5.86
C LEU A 169 -32.21 -7.69 6.97
N SER A 170 -31.58 -7.05 7.95
CA SER A 170 -32.26 -6.38 9.07
C SER A 170 -32.03 -4.88 8.99
N PRO A 171 -32.98 -4.03 9.45
CA PRO A 171 -32.77 -2.58 9.50
C PRO A 171 -31.50 -2.25 10.30
N GLY A 172 -30.58 -1.49 9.69
CA GLY A 172 -29.29 -1.12 10.30
C GLY A 172 -28.10 -1.99 9.89
N VAL A 173 -28.31 -3.06 9.11
CA VAL A 173 -27.21 -3.78 8.44
C VAL A 173 -26.74 -2.98 7.23
N TRP A 174 -25.44 -2.72 7.15
CA TRP A 174 -24.83 -2.09 5.98
C TRP A 174 -24.82 -3.08 4.82
N ILE A 175 -25.48 -2.72 3.72
CA ILE A 175 -25.46 -3.48 2.48
C ILE A 175 -24.30 -2.96 1.63
N GLU A 176 -23.43 -3.85 1.17
CA GLU A 176 -22.31 -3.45 0.32
C GLU A 176 -22.78 -3.13 -1.12
N GLY A 177 -22.08 -2.21 -1.78
CA GLY A 177 -22.24 -2.03 -3.22
C GLY A 177 -21.67 -3.23 -3.98
N ASN A 178 -22.39 -3.69 -5.01
CA ASN A 178 -21.92 -4.80 -5.85
C ASN A 178 -21.28 -4.32 -7.15
N SER A 179 -20.05 -4.74 -7.41
CA SER A 179 -19.49 -4.77 -8.75
C SER A 179 -19.85 -6.09 -9.45
N ILE A 180 -19.77 -6.14 -10.79
CA ILE A 180 -20.01 -7.38 -11.54
C ILE A 180 -19.06 -8.49 -11.09
N LEU A 181 -17.77 -8.17 -10.92
CA LEU A 181 -16.77 -9.12 -10.45
C LEU A 181 -17.13 -9.64 -9.05
N TYR A 182 -17.48 -8.75 -8.13
CA TYR A 182 -17.82 -9.13 -6.76
C TYR A 182 -19.10 -9.98 -6.69
N GLY A 183 -20.13 -9.64 -7.48
CA GLY A 183 -21.34 -10.45 -7.62
C GLY A 183 -21.06 -11.85 -8.18
N LEU A 184 -20.17 -11.95 -9.18
CA LEU A 184 -19.72 -13.24 -9.71
C LEU A 184 -18.95 -14.07 -8.68
N LEU A 185 -18.12 -13.43 -7.84
CA LEU A 185 -17.41 -14.11 -6.76
C LEU A 185 -18.38 -14.57 -5.66
N LYS A 186 -19.37 -13.76 -5.27
CA LYS A 186 -20.45 -14.17 -4.36
C LYS A 186 -21.22 -15.37 -4.96
N PHE A 187 -21.57 -15.32 -6.24
CA PHE A 187 -22.25 -16.42 -6.93
C PHE A 187 -21.39 -17.69 -6.97
N ALA A 188 -20.11 -17.58 -7.32
CA ALA A 188 -19.19 -18.73 -7.38
C ALA A 188 -18.95 -19.39 -6.01
N THR A 189 -18.98 -18.61 -4.91
CA THR A 189 -18.70 -19.11 -3.56
C THR A 189 -19.94 -19.52 -2.78
N LYS A 190 -21.08 -18.85 -2.99
CA LYS A 190 -22.33 -19.08 -2.27
C LYS A 190 -23.41 -19.80 -3.10
N GLY A 191 -23.21 -19.93 -4.41
CA GLY A 191 -24.17 -20.55 -5.31
C GLY A 191 -25.42 -19.70 -5.60
N ALA A 192 -25.44 -18.45 -5.12
CA ALA A 192 -26.56 -17.53 -5.27
C ALA A 192 -26.06 -16.13 -5.61
N TRP A 193 -26.84 -15.40 -6.41
CA TRP A 193 -26.60 -13.99 -6.65
C TRP A 193 -27.04 -13.20 -5.41
N LEU A 194 -26.09 -12.56 -4.73
CA LEU A 194 -26.33 -11.84 -3.48
C LEU A 194 -25.94 -10.35 -3.66
N PRO A 195 -26.67 -9.39 -3.08
CA PRO A 195 -27.77 -9.56 -2.13
C PRO A 195 -29.02 -10.15 -2.79
N GLY A 196 -29.66 -11.08 -2.08
CA GLY A 196 -30.94 -11.65 -2.44
C GLY A 196 -32.08 -10.71 -2.09
N ALA A 197 -33.32 -11.21 -2.19
CA ALA A 197 -34.50 -10.40 -1.86
C ALA A 197 -34.62 -10.11 -0.34
N ALA A 198 -34.06 -10.97 0.51
CA ALA A 198 -34.20 -10.88 1.96
C ALA A 198 -32.90 -11.17 2.74
N ASP A 199 -31.80 -11.50 2.06
CA ASP A 199 -30.57 -12.00 2.65
C ASP A 199 -29.32 -11.47 1.91
N ASP A 200 -28.24 -11.27 2.66
CA ASP A 200 -26.92 -10.96 2.10
C ASP A 200 -25.83 -11.59 2.97
N VAL A 201 -24.60 -11.53 2.47
CA VAL A 201 -23.41 -12.05 3.12
C VAL A 201 -22.98 -11.08 4.23
N LEU A 202 -22.81 -11.58 5.45
CA LEU A 202 -22.10 -10.84 6.49
C LEU A 202 -20.59 -10.99 6.26
N LEU A 203 -19.95 -9.91 5.82
CA LEU A 203 -18.59 -9.98 5.33
C LEU A 203 -17.55 -10.26 6.42
N HIS A 204 -16.76 -11.32 6.19
CA HIS A 204 -15.64 -11.66 7.04
C HIS A 204 -14.55 -10.59 6.86
N PRO A 205 -13.79 -10.22 7.91
CA PRO A 205 -12.76 -9.17 7.81
C PRO A 205 -11.75 -9.38 6.68
N ILE A 206 -11.43 -10.64 6.36
CA ILE A 206 -10.58 -10.99 5.21
C ILE A 206 -11.21 -10.58 3.87
N ALA A 207 -12.50 -10.86 3.68
CA ALA A 207 -13.21 -10.47 2.45
C ALA A 207 -13.42 -8.96 2.38
N ARG A 208 -13.51 -8.26 3.52
CA ARG A 208 -13.54 -6.78 3.56
C ARG A 208 -12.22 -6.13 3.17
N ALA A 209 -11.11 -6.84 3.34
CA ALA A 209 -9.78 -6.33 3.03
C ALA A 209 -9.43 -6.39 1.54
N GLY A 210 -10.10 -7.28 0.77
CA GLY A 210 -9.91 -7.44 -0.67
C GLY A 210 -10.95 -6.69 -1.48
#